data_AF-A0A661B291-F1
#
_entry.id   AF-A0A661B291-F1
#
_cell.length_a   1.000
_cell.length_b   1.000
_cell.length_c   1.000
_cell.angle_alpha   90.00
_cell.angle_beta   90.00
_cell.angle_gamma   90.00
#
_symmetry.space_group_name_H-M   'P 1'
#
loop_
_entity.id
_entity.type
_entity.pdbx_description
1 polymer ?
#
loop_
_entity_poly.entity_id
_entity_poly.type
_entity_poly.pdbx_seq_one_letter_code
_entity_poly.pdbx_strand_id
1 'polypeptide(L)'
;MRTKDTFGFLKDFISPKRGKSVSEEDIISPDDIEEGKAMAILAYIPFVCFVPFIQGKKINHFAYEHGKQGVLLFLFEVVALLGALFWKAALFLAAVAALVGIIYVIQGKNWQLPVIGGLADKLESSTEQKED
;
A
#
# COMPACT_ATOMS: atom_id res chain seq x y z
N MET A 1 24.84 -24.34 -15.35
CA MET A 1 23.80 -24.01 -14.35
C MET A 1 23.04 -22.79 -14.88
N ARG A 2 21.77 -22.94 -15.26
CA ARG A 2 21.02 -21.95 -16.06
C ARG A 2 20.07 -21.18 -15.14
N THR A 3 20.49 -20.02 -14.65
CA THR A 3 19.66 -19.07 -13.89
C THR A 3 18.94 -18.14 -14.86
N LYS A 4 17.89 -18.64 -15.48
CA LYS A 4 16.79 -17.86 -16.06
C LYS A 4 15.60 -18.58 -15.43
N ASP A 5 14.86 -17.99 -14.49
CA ASP A 5 13.48 -17.56 -14.76
C ASP A 5 12.86 -16.75 -13.59
N THR A 6 13.65 -16.16 -12.67
CA THR A 6 13.13 -15.49 -11.45
C THR A 6 12.23 -14.27 -11.73
N PHE A 7 12.37 -13.64 -12.90
CA PHE A 7 11.61 -12.46 -13.30
C PHE A 7 10.50 -12.76 -14.34
N GLY A 8 10.14 -14.02 -14.55
CA GLY A 8 9.05 -14.41 -15.46
C GLY A 8 7.72 -13.76 -15.07
N PHE A 9 7.36 -13.83 -13.78
CA PHE A 9 6.14 -13.24 -13.24
C PHE A 9 6.07 -11.70 -13.43
N LEU A 10 7.21 -11.02 -13.30
CA LEU A 10 7.27 -9.57 -13.47
C LEU A 10 7.11 -9.17 -14.96
N LYS A 11 7.61 -9.99 -15.88
CA LYS A 11 7.45 -9.78 -17.32
C LYS A 11 6.00 -9.93 -17.79
N ASP A 12 5.24 -10.84 -17.16
CA ASP A 12 3.82 -11.02 -17.43
C ASP A 12 2.97 -9.87 -16.87
N PHE A 13 3.42 -9.26 -15.77
CA PHE A 13 2.78 -8.08 -15.17
C PHE A 13 3.12 -6.77 -15.90
N ILE A 14 4.34 -6.65 -16.44
CA ILE A 14 4.82 -5.46 -17.17
C ILE A 14 4.47 -5.53 -18.67
N SER A 15 4.20 -6.72 -19.22
CA SER A 15 3.78 -6.82 -20.63
C SER A 15 2.36 -6.27 -20.78
N PRO A 16 2.17 -5.15 -21.51
CA PRO A 16 0.83 -4.80 -21.93
C PRO A 16 0.35 -5.96 -22.81
N LYS A 17 -0.87 -6.45 -22.56
CA LYS A 17 -1.57 -7.41 -23.42
C LYS A 17 -1.64 -6.85 -24.85
N ARG A 18 -0.58 -7.09 -25.65
CA ARG A 18 -0.51 -6.72 -27.06
C ARG A 18 -1.24 -7.82 -27.82
N GLY A 19 -2.52 -7.59 -28.10
CA GLY A 19 -3.33 -8.53 -28.88
C GLY A 19 -4.81 -8.59 -28.54
N LYS A 20 -5.42 -7.50 -28.08
CA LYS A 20 -6.86 -7.32 -28.30
C LYS A 20 -6.96 -6.34 -29.47
N SER A 21 -7.51 -6.79 -30.59
CA SER A 21 -7.97 -5.88 -31.65
C SER A 21 -8.81 -4.80 -30.96
N VAL A 22 -8.39 -3.55 -31.06
CA VAL A 22 -9.15 -2.39 -30.60
C VAL A 22 -10.46 -2.45 -31.37
N SER A 23 -11.50 -2.99 -30.73
CA SER A 23 -12.86 -2.96 -31.25
C SER A 23 -13.25 -1.49 -31.35
N GLU A 24 -13.99 -1.09 -32.39
CA GLU A 24 -14.46 0.29 -32.57
C GLU A 24 -15.21 0.85 -31.34
N GLU A 25 -15.65 -0.02 -30.42
CA GLU A 25 -16.16 0.30 -29.07
C GLU A 25 -15.19 1.08 -28.15
N ASP A 26 -13.87 1.10 -28.42
CA ASP A 26 -12.86 1.77 -27.57
C ASP A 26 -12.67 3.27 -27.91
N ILE A 27 -13.34 3.81 -28.94
CA ILE A 27 -13.31 5.25 -29.22
C ILE A 27 -14.39 5.93 -28.38
N ILE A 28 -13.97 6.47 -27.25
CA ILE A 28 -14.83 7.29 -26.40
C ILE A 28 -15.22 8.56 -27.18
N SER A 29 -16.51 8.74 -27.45
CA SER A 29 -17.02 9.92 -28.15
C SER A 29 -17.07 11.16 -27.23
N PRO A 30 -17.05 12.39 -27.77
CA PRO A 30 -17.23 13.60 -26.97
C PRO A 30 -18.53 13.60 -26.15
N ASP A 31 -19.61 13.07 -26.73
CA ASP A 31 -20.92 12.97 -26.08
C ASP A 31 -20.87 11.96 -24.91
N ASP A 32 -20.22 10.80 -25.08
CA ASP A 32 -20.00 9.85 -23.99
C ASP A 32 -19.20 10.46 -22.84
N ILE A 33 -18.23 11.32 -23.16
CA ILE A 33 -17.45 12.03 -22.13
C ILE A 33 -18.38 12.99 -21.39
N GLU A 34 -19.17 13.79 -22.10
CA GLU A 34 -20.06 14.77 -21.49
C GLU A 34 -21.10 14.12 -20.56
N GLU A 35 -21.78 13.07 -21.02
CA GLU A 35 -22.76 12.32 -20.24
C GLU A 35 -22.11 11.55 -19.07
N GLY A 36 -20.92 10.99 -19.31
CA GLY A 36 -20.19 10.16 -18.34
C GLY A 36 -19.46 10.94 -17.25
N LYS A 37 -19.21 12.25 -17.43
CA LYS A 37 -18.40 13.09 -16.53
C LYS A 37 -18.83 13.01 -15.07
N ALA A 38 -20.12 13.15 -14.79
CA ALA A 38 -20.60 13.14 -13.41
C ALA A 38 -20.30 11.79 -12.74
N MET A 39 -20.56 10.68 -13.45
CA MET A 39 -20.31 9.33 -12.95
C MET A 39 -18.80 9.04 -12.84
N ALA A 40 -17.98 9.58 -13.74
CA ALA A 40 -16.53 9.50 -13.67
C ALA A 40 -15.96 10.26 -12.45
N ILE A 41 -16.53 11.41 -12.08
CA ILE A 41 -16.13 12.14 -10.85
C ILE A 41 -16.45 11.30 -9.61
N LEU A 42 -17.64 10.69 -9.56
CA LEU A 42 -18.03 9.79 -8.45
C LEU A 42 -17.08 8.59 -8.31
N ALA A 43 -16.37 8.21 -9.37
CA ALA A 43 -15.38 7.14 -9.32
C ALA A 43 -14.26 7.41 -8.32
N TYR A 44 -13.96 8.68 -8.03
CA TYR A 44 -12.86 9.08 -7.15
C TYR A 44 -13.30 9.33 -5.71
N ILE A 45 -14.57 9.08 -5.38
CA ILE A 45 -15.05 9.16 -3.99
C ILE A 45 -14.96 7.75 -3.38
N PRO A 46 -14.28 7.57 -2.23
CA PRO A 46 -14.17 6.28 -1.56
C PRO A 46 -15.54 5.63 -1.32
N PHE A 47 -15.62 4.30 -1.45
CA PHE A 47 -16.84 3.48 -1.44
C PHE A 47 -17.85 3.76 -2.56
N VAL A 48 -18.02 5.01 -3.01
CA VAL A 48 -18.88 5.36 -4.14
C VAL A 48 -18.23 4.93 -5.47
N CYS A 49 -16.90 4.80 -5.51
CA CYS A 49 -16.12 4.36 -6.66
C CYS A 49 -16.59 3.04 -7.30
N PHE A 50 -17.25 2.17 -6.54
CA PHE A 50 -17.80 0.91 -7.03
C PHE A 50 -19.01 1.10 -7.96
N VAL A 51 -19.75 2.22 -7.85
CA VAL A 51 -20.90 2.52 -8.71
C VAL A 51 -20.48 2.66 -10.19
N PRO A 52 -19.60 3.60 -10.59
CA PRO A 52 -19.10 3.69 -11.96
C PRO A 52 -18.38 2.42 -12.41
N PHE A 53 -17.67 1.74 -11.51
CA PHE A 53 -16.98 0.50 -11.85
C PHE A 53 -17.92 -0.65 -12.21
N ILE A 54 -19.00 -0.85 -11.46
CA ILE A 54 -19.95 -1.96 -11.69
C ILE A 54 -20.94 -1.60 -12.80
N GLN A 55 -21.49 -0.39 -12.77
CA GLN A 55 -22.60 0.02 -13.63
C GLN A 55 -22.11 0.71 -14.91
N GLY A 56 -20.99 1.44 -14.85
CA GLY A 56 -20.45 2.17 -15.99
C GLY A 56 -20.20 1.28 -17.21
N LYS A 57 -19.83 0.00 -17.01
CA LYS A 57 -19.59 -0.92 -18.13
C LYS A 57 -20.79 -1.07 -19.08
N LYS A 58 -22.01 -0.88 -18.57
CA LYS A 58 -23.25 -0.98 -19.34
C LYS A 58 -23.81 0.38 -19.76
N ILE A 59 -23.49 1.44 -19.02
CA ILE A 59 -24.12 2.76 -19.17
C ILE A 59 -23.23 3.71 -19.95
N ASN A 60 -21.93 3.74 -19.63
CA ASN A 60 -21.00 4.71 -20.19
C ASN A 60 -19.55 4.22 -20.04
N HIS A 61 -18.87 3.99 -21.17
CA HIS A 61 -17.52 3.43 -21.17
C HIS A 61 -16.49 4.36 -20.51
N PHE A 62 -16.61 5.68 -20.69
CA PHE A 62 -15.75 6.67 -20.05
C PHE A 62 -15.82 6.59 -18.51
N ALA A 63 -17.04 6.54 -17.95
CA ALA A 63 -17.24 6.38 -16.51
C ALA A 63 -16.68 5.06 -15.97
N TYR A 64 -16.78 3.97 -16.74
CA TYR A 64 -16.20 2.68 -16.37
C TYR A 64 -14.68 2.71 -16.26
N GLU A 65 -14.01 3.35 -17.21
CA GLU A 65 -12.55 3.50 -17.21
C GLU A 65 -12.06 4.25 -15.96
N HIS A 66 -12.75 5.34 -15.59
CA HIS A 66 -12.48 6.06 -14.34
C HIS A 66 -12.88 5.25 -13.09
N GLY A 67 -13.95 4.46 -13.16
CA GLY A 67 -14.35 3.50 -12.12
C GLY A 67 -13.23 2.52 -11.73
N LYS A 68 -12.54 1.94 -12.71
CA LYS A 68 -11.38 1.05 -12.46
C LYS A 68 -10.26 1.75 -11.70
N GLN A 69 -9.93 2.99 -12.10
CA GLN A 69 -8.90 3.79 -11.44
C GLN A 69 -9.30 4.14 -10.00
N GLY A 70 -10.55 4.55 -9.82
CA GLY A 70 -11.13 4.85 -8.52
C GLY A 70 -11.05 3.69 -7.53
N VAL A 71 -11.42 2.48 -7.98
CA VAL A 71 -11.31 1.27 -7.15
C VAL A 71 -9.85 0.97 -6.78
N LEU A 72 -8.90 1.13 -7.71
CA LEU A 72 -7.49 0.92 -7.41
C LEU A 72 -6.96 1.92 -6.37
N LEU A 73 -7.36 3.20 -6.49
CA LEU A 73 -7.04 4.22 -5.49
C LEU A 73 -7.63 3.89 -4.13
N PHE A 74 -8.90 3.47 -4.08
CA PHE A 74 -9.53 3.05 -2.82
C PHE A 74 -8.80 1.87 -2.16
N LEU A 75 -8.37 0.87 -2.94
CA LEU A 75 -7.57 -0.24 -2.39
C LEU A 75 -6.22 0.25 -1.82
N PHE A 76 -5.57 1.19 -2.50
CA PHE A 76 -4.35 1.81 -2.00
C PHE A 76 -4.59 2.57 -0.68
N GLU A 77 -5.68 3.32 -0.58
CA GLU A 77 -6.10 4.00 0.65
C GLU A 77 -6.30 3.02 1.81
N VAL A 78 -6.98 1.89 1.58
CA VAL A 78 -7.19 0.86 2.60
C VAL A 78 -5.86 0.29 3.10
N VAL A 79 -4.94 -0.04 2.19
CA VAL A 79 -3.60 -0.54 2.57
C VAL A 79 -2.82 0.51 3.35
N ALA A 80 -2.86 1.78 2.93
CA ALA A 80 -2.20 2.88 3.61
C ALA A 80 -2.76 3.09 5.04
N LEU A 81 -4.09 3.03 5.21
CA LEU A 81 -4.74 3.14 6.51
C LEU A 81 -4.36 2.00 7.46
N LEU A 82 -4.31 0.76 6.96
CA LEU A 82 -3.85 -0.39 7.74
C LEU A 82 -2.38 -0.24 8.17
N GLY A 83 -1.52 0.21 7.27
CA GLY A 83 -0.11 0.52 7.57
C GLY A 83 0.02 1.63 8.62
N ALA A 84 -0.78 2.68 8.51
CA ALA A 84 -0.80 3.78 9.49
C ALA A 84 -1.28 3.30 10.88
N LEU A 85 -2.27 2.41 10.94
CA LEU A 85 -2.74 1.82 12.19
C LEU A 85 -1.66 0.94 12.84
N PHE A 86 -0.98 0.11 12.04
CA PHE A 86 0.16 -0.69 12.50
C PHE A 86 1.28 0.20 13.07
N TRP A 87 1.65 1.26 12.35
CA TRP A 87 2.67 2.21 12.79
C TRP A 87 2.30 2.88 14.12
N LYS A 88 1.05 3.33 14.27
CA LYS A 88 0.54 3.91 15.52
C LYS A 88 0.60 2.92 16.69
N ALA A 89 0.23 1.66 16.46
CA ALA A 89 0.29 0.61 17.47
C ALA A 89 1.75 0.32 17.90
N ALA A 90 2.68 0.27 16.95
CA ALA A 90 4.11 0.10 17.24
C ALA A 90 4.67 1.24 18.11
N LEU A 91 4.34 2.49 17.76
CA LEU A 91 4.74 3.65 18.57
C LEU A 91 4.13 3.62 19.97
N PHE A 92 2.86 3.22 20.10
CA PHE A 92 2.21 3.07 21.39
C PHE A 92 2.92 2.02 22.26
N LEU A 93 3.24 0.86 21.70
CA LEU A 93 3.97 -0.19 22.42
C LEU A 93 5.38 0.27 22.84
N ALA A 94 6.08 0.98 21.96
CA ALA A 94 7.38 1.57 22.26
C ALA A 94 7.30 2.59 23.40
N ALA A 95 6.27 3.43 23.42
CA ALA A 95 6.04 4.40 24.49
C ALA A 95 5.75 3.71 25.84
N VAL A 96 4.94 2.64 25.85
CA VAL A 96 4.69 1.82 27.04
C VAL A 96 5.99 1.18 27.54
N ALA A 97 6.77 0.60 26.64
CA ALA A 97 8.04 -0.03 26.99
C ALA A 97 9.04 0.99 27.59
N ALA A 98 9.10 2.21 27.03
CA ALA A 98 9.90 3.30 27.58
C ALA A 98 9.44 3.71 28.98
N LEU A 99 8.13 3.81 29.21
CA LEU A 99 7.57 4.12 30.53
C LEU A 99 7.94 3.04 31.57
N VAL A 100 7.85 1.76 31.20
CA VAL A 100 8.27 0.65 32.07
C VAL A 100 9.76 0.78 32.40
N GLY A 101 10.62 1.06 31.40
CA GLY A 101 12.04 1.32 31.63
C GLY A 101 12.29 2.42 32.67
N ILE A 102 11.58 3.54 32.56
CA ILE A 102 11.66 4.66 33.53
C ILE A 102 11.26 4.19 34.94
N ILE A 103 10.20 3.39 35.08
CA ILE A 103 9.78 2.85 36.39
C ILE A 103 10.88 1.99 37.01
N TYR A 104 11.54 1.12 36.23
CA TYR A 104 12.64 0.28 36.73
C TYR A 104 13.86 1.10 37.15
N VAL A 105 14.19 2.16 36.40
CA VAL A 105 15.25 3.12 36.77
C VAL A 105 14.94 3.78 38.11
N ILE A 106 13.71 4.28 38.30
CA ILE A 106 13.28 4.89 39.57
C ILE A 106 13.36 3.88 40.73
N GLN A 107 13.13 2.59 40.47
CA GLN A 107 13.27 1.52 41.46
C GLN A 107 14.73 1.11 41.74
N GLY A 108 15.72 1.69 41.06
CA GLY A 108 17.13 1.32 41.18
C GLY A 108 17.44 -0.08 40.66
N LYS A 109 16.58 -0.64 39.81
CA LYS A 109 16.76 -1.98 39.24
C LYS A 109 17.38 -1.87 37.85
N ASN A 110 18.45 -2.62 37.62
CA ASN A 110 19.00 -2.77 36.28
C ASN A 110 18.15 -3.78 35.50
N TRP A 111 17.18 -3.28 34.74
CA TRP A 111 16.33 -4.10 33.88
C TRP A 111 16.57 -3.74 32.42
N GLN A 112 16.97 -4.74 31.64
CA GLN A 112 17.08 -4.61 30.19
C GLN A 112 15.73 -4.87 29.55
N LEU A 113 15.30 -3.99 28.64
CA LEU A 113 14.09 -4.23 27.87
C LEU A 113 14.25 -5.51 27.03
N PRO A 114 13.26 -6.42 27.04
CA PRO A 114 13.30 -7.60 26.18
C PRO A 114 13.39 -7.17 24.71
N VAL A 115 14.12 -7.95 23.91
CA VAL A 115 14.48 -7.65 22.50
C VAL A 115 15.45 -6.47 22.35
N ILE A 116 15.14 -5.30 22.90
CA ILE A 116 15.96 -4.08 22.70
C ILE A 116 17.30 -4.17 23.44
N GLY A 117 17.32 -4.67 24.68
CA GLY A 117 18.56 -4.82 25.47
C GLY A 117 19.59 -5.68 24.76
N GLY A 118 19.20 -6.88 24.32
CA GLY A 118 20.10 -7.77 23.58
C GLY A 118 20.51 -7.25 22.19
N LEU A 119 19.72 -6.34 21.57
CA LEU A 119 20.14 -5.65 20.34
C LEU A 119 21.14 -4.53 20.63
N ALA A 120 20.97 -3.79 21.72
CA ALA A 120 21.91 -2.75 22.15
C ALA A 120 23.29 -3.36 22.44
N ASP A 121 23.33 -4.47 23.19
CA ASP A 121 24.57 -5.16 23.55
C ASP A 121 25.33 -5.65 22.28
N LYS A 122 24.61 -6.10 21.25
CA LYS A 122 25.22 -6.53 19.96
C LYS A 122 25.78 -5.36 19.14
N LEU A 123 25.15 -4.19 19.20
CA LEU A 123 25.62 -2.99 18.51
C LEU A 123 26.93 -2.48 19.12
N GLU A 124 27.03 -2.51 20.45
CA GLU A 124 28.25 -2.18 21.19
C GLU A 124 29.39 -3.14 20.81
N SER A 125 29.17 -4.46 20.91
CA SER A 125 30.20 -5.45 20.58
C SER A 125 30.71 -5.41 19.13
N SER A 126 29.87 -4.94 18.19
CA SER A 126 30.25 -4.82 16.76
C SER A 126 31.09 -3.57 16.49
N THR A 127 31.03 -2.57 17.37
CA THR A 127 31.82 -1.34 17.27
C THR A 127 33.23 -1.59 17.77
N GLU A 128 33.38 -2.31 18.88
CA GLU A 128 34.68 -2.69 19.45
C GLU A 128 35.53 -3.51 18.46
N GLN A 129 34.93 -4.46 17.73
CA GLN A 129 35.65 -5.27 16.74
C GLN A 129 36.13 -4.52 15.49
N LYS A 130 35.73 -3.26 15.30
CA LYS A 130 36.10 -2.45 14.13
C LYS A 130 37.19 -1.42 14.44
N GLU A 131 37.47 -1.19 15.73
CA GLU A 131 38.52 -0.29 16.20
C GLU A 131 39.85 -1.01 16.47
N ASP A 132 39.84 -2.35 16.52
CA ASP A 132 41.02 -3.24 16.55
C ASP A 132 41.50 -3.65 15.13
#